data_AF-X1TS98-F1
#
_entry.id   AF-X1TS98-F1
#
_cell.length_a   1.000
_cell.length_b   1.000
_cell.length_c   1.000
_cell.angle_alpha   90.00
_cell.angle_beta   90.00
_cell.angle_gamma   90.00
#
_symmetry.space_group_name_H-M   'P 1'
#
loop_
_entity.id
_entity.type
_entity.pdbx_description
1 polymer ?
#
loop_
_entity_poly.entity_id
_entity_poly.type
_entity_poly.pdbx_seq_one_letter_code
_entity_poly.pdbx_strand_id
1 'polypeptide(L)'
;MKTVTTAILVVTLLTFTGCGKQESSQTAPKPPSVGLIEAAASGNLDAIRQHIKAGSDLNEKEPSRGSSPLITATAFGQTEAARVL
;
A
#
# COMPACT_ATOMS: atom_id res chain seq x y z
N MET A 1 -37.24 42.71 7.67
CA MET A 1 -35.84 42.71 7.19
C MET A 1 -34.92 41.82 8.04
N LYS A 2 -34.99 41.85 9.38
CA LYS A 2 -34.11 41.06 10.26
C LYS A 2 -34.30 39.53 10.17
N THR A 3 -35.52 39.06 10.00
CA THR A 3 -35.86 37.61 9.91
C THR A 3 -35.43 36.97 8.59
N VAL A 4 -35.42 37.74 7.50
CA VAL A 4 -34.97 37.29 6.19
C VAL A 4 -33.45 37.11 6.17
N THR A 5 -32.70 38.00 6.83
CA THR A 5 -31.24 37.86 6.94
C THR A 5 -30.82 36.67 7.80
N THR A 6 -31.55 36.37 8.88
CA THR A 6 -31.26 35.17 9.71
C THR A 6 -31.56 33.87 8.96
N ALA A 7 -32.63 33.84 8.16
CA ALA A 7 -32.94 32.69 7.32
C ALA A 7 -31.87 32.46 6.23
N ILE A 8 -31.35 33.52 5.62
CA ILE A 8 -30.28 33.43 4.61
C ILE A 8 -28.95 32.94 5.21
N LEU A 9 -28.62 33.36 6.44
CA LEU A 9 -27.39 32.95 7.16
C LEU A 9 -27.38 31.48 7.62
N VAL A 10 -28.55 30.90 7.88
CA VAL A 10 -28.67 29.48 8.27
C VAL A 10 -28.63 28.56 7.05
N VAL A 11 -29.12 29.01 5.90
CA VAL A 11 -29.12 28.23 4.65
C VAL A 11 -27.70 28.12 4.06
N THR A 12 -26.86 29.14 4.19
CA THR A 12 -25.46 29.10 3.73
C THR A 12 -24.54 28.26 4.62
N LEU A 13 -24.93 27.96 5.86
CA LEU A 13 -24.17 27.10 6.76
C LEU A 13 -24.42 25.60 6.51
N LEU A 14 -25.49 25.25 5.78
CA LEU A 14 -25.87 23.88 5.44
C LEU A 14 -25.40 23.41 4.05
N THR A 15 -24.69 24.27 3.30
CA THR A 15 -24.13 23.93 1.98
C THR A 15 -22.62 23.67 1.99
N PHE A 16 -21.99 23.52 3.16
CA PHE A 16 -20.59 23.05 3.27
C PHE A 16 -20.47 21.52 3.36
N THR A 17 -21.48 20.80 2.85
CA THR A 17 -21.41 19.36 2.66
C THR A 17 -21.40 19.05 1.16
N GLY A 18 -20.21 18.74 0.65
CA GLY A 18 -20.09 17.82 -0.48
C GLY A 18 -19.56 18.42 -1.79
N CYS A 19 -18.25 18.29 -1.98
CA CYS A 19 -17.65 17.69 -3.17
C CYS A 19 -16.39 16.97 -2.66
N GLY A 20 -16.36 15.67 -2.38
CA GLY A 20 -16.96 14.61 -3.18
C GLY A 20 -15.98 14.09 -4.23
N LYS A 21 -14.70 13.89 -3.88
CA LYS A 21 -13.86 12.81 -4.43
C LYS A 21 -12.56 12.59 -3.62
N GLN A 22 -12.67 12.15 -2.36
CA GLN A 22 -11.64 11.22 -1.89
C GLN A 22 -11.98 9.86 -2.48
N GLU A 23 -11.72 9.73 -3.78
CA GLU A 23 -11.23 8.45 -4.27
C GLU A 23 -9.87 8.25 -3.59
N SER A 24 -9.91 7.76 -2.35
CA SER A 24 -9.05 6.63 -2.05
C SER A 24 -9.65 5.47 -2.86
N SER A 25 -9.49 5.54 -4.18
CA SER A 25 -9.32 4.34 -4.96
C SER A 25 -8.08 3.72 -4.34
N GLN A 26 -8.27 2.90 -3.32
CA GLN A 26 -7.25 2.02 -2.77
C GLN A 26 -6.94 0.97 -3.82
N THR A 27 -6.54 1.40 -5.00
CA THR A 27 -5.77 0.57 -5.90
C THR A 27 -4.42 0.48 -5.21
N ALA A 28 -4.05 -0.73 -4.79
CA ALA A 28 -2.76 -0.98 -4.17
C ALA A 28 -1.65 -0.30 -5.01
N PRO A 29 -0.65 0.34 -4.39
CA PRO A 29 0.44 0.95 -5.13
C PRO A 29 1.06 -0.09 -6.07
N LYS A 30 1.53 0.34 -7.25
CA LYS A 30 2.24 -0.55 -8.15
C LYS A 30 3.44 -1.16 -7.41
N PRO A 31 3.72 -2.48 -7.55
CA PRO A 31 4.91 -3.07 -6.97
C PRO A 31 6.18 -2.39 -7.51
N PRO A 32 7.27 -2.40 -6.72
CA PRO A 32 8.53 -1.83 -7.16
C PRO A 32 9.11 -2.60 -8.35
N SER A 33 10.12 -2.02 -9.01
CA SER A 33 10.78 -2.63 -10.18
C SER A 33 11.70 -3.79 -9.82
N VAL A 34 12.26 -3.78 -8.60
CA VAL A 34 13.03 -4.91 -8.07
C VAL A 34 12.09 -6.07 -7.78
N GLY A 35 12.49 -7.31 -8.09
CA GLY A 35 11.67 -8.48 -7.82
C GLY A 35 11.66 -8.84 -6.32
N LEU A 36 10.57 -9.45 -5.84
CA LEU A 36 10.45 -9.81 -4.43
C LEU A 36 11.50 -10.85 -3.98
N ILE A 37 11.83 -11.82 -4.85
CA ILE A 37 12.90 -12.81 -4.61
C ILE A 37 14.27 -12.12 -4.50
N GLU A 38 14.56 -11.15 -5.37
CA GLU A 38 15.82 -10.38 -5.35
C GLU A 38 15.92 -9.49 -4.10
N ALA A 39 14.81 -8.84 -3.73
CA ALA A 39 14.71 -8.07 -2.50
C ALA A 39 14.93 -8.97 -1.27
N ALA A 40 14.37 -10.19 -1.27
CA ALA A 40 14.58 -11.17 -0.21
C ALA A 40 16.04 -11.64 -0.12
N ALA A 41 16.69 -11.94 -1.24
CA ALA A 41 18.09 -12.37 -1.28
C ALA A 41 19.06 -11.29 -0.76
N SER A 42 18.79 -10.03 -1.10
CA SER A 42 19.61 -8.88 -0.70
C SER A 42 19.25 -8.30 0.68
N GLY A 43 18.14 -8.74 1.29
CA GLY A 43 17.66 -8.19 2.55
C GLY A 43 17.07 -6.78 2.43
N ASN A 44 16.62 -6.38 1.23
CA ASN A 44 16.07 -5.05 0.97
C ASN A 44 14.66 -4.90 1.57
N LEU A 45 14.59 -4.52 2.85
CA LEU A 45 13.35 -4.37 3.60
C LEU A 45 12.39 -3.33 2.99
N ASP A 46 12.91 -2.26 2.39
CA ASP A 46 12.08 -1.20 1.81
C ASP A 46 11.32 -1.73 0.59
N ALA A 47 12.00 -2.45 -0.29
CA ALA A 47 11.38 -3.11 -1.44
C ALA A 47 10.36 -4.18 -1.00
N ILE A 48 10.70 -5.00 -0.01
CA ILE A 48 9.78 -6.01 0.55
C ILE A 48 8.50 -5.33 1.08
N ARG A 49 8.64 -4.25 1.85
CA ARG A 49 7.49 -3.49 2.38
C ARG A 49 6.67 -2.85 1.26
N GLN A 50 7.30 -2.41 0.17
CA GLN A 50 6.59 -1.90 -1.00
C GLN A 50 5.80 -3.01 -1.71
N HIS A 51 6.36 -4.20 -1.88
CA HIS A 51 5.63 -5.36 -2.39
C HIS A 51 4.43 -5.76 -1.52
N ILE A 52 4.60 -5.75 -0.19
CA ILE A 52 3.52 -6.01 0.76
C ILE A 52 2.39 -4.98 0.58
N LYS A 53 2.74 -3.69 0.54
CA LYS A 53 1.76 -2.62 0.31
C LYS A 53 1.07 -2.74 -1.05
N ALA A 54 1.80 -3.19 -2.06
CA ALA A 54 1.29 -3.42 -3.40
C ALA A 54 0.40 -4.67 -3.53
N GLY A 55 0.30 -5.50 -2.48
CA GLY A 55 -0.44 -6.76 -2.53
C GLY A 55 0.17 -7.79 -3.48
N SER A 56 1.50 -7.77 -3.65
CA SER A 56 2.21 -8.82 -4.40
C SER A 56 2.01 -10.19 -3.74
N ASP A 57 2.03 -11.27 -4.52
CA ASP A 57 2.03 -12.62 -3.96
C ASP A 57 3.37 -12.90 -3.28
N LEU A 58 3.38 -12.89 -1.94
CA LEU A 58 4.59 -13.10 -1.15
C LEU A 58 5.06 -14.56 -1.15
N ASN A 59 4.26 -15.48 -1.69
CA ASN A 59 4.59 -16.91 -1.80
C ASN A 59 4.91 -17.33 -3.24
N GLU A 60 4.96 -16.37 -4.17
CA GLU A 60 5.28 -16.65 -5.56
C GLU A 60 6.63 -17.37 -5.65
N LYS A 61 6.64 -18.53 -6.31
CA LYS A 61 7.83 -19.35 -6.45
C LYS A 61 8.57 -18.99 -7.71
N GLU A 62 9.90 -18.88 -7.62
CA GLU A 62 10.70 -18.71 -8.82
C GLU A 62 10.52 -19.94 -9.76
N PRO A 63 10.33 -19.76 -11.07
CA PRO A 63 10.02 -20.87 -11.97
C PRO A 63 11.12 -21.95 -12.08
N SER A 64 12.37 -21.60 -11.79
CA SER A 64 13.54 -22.45 -12.05
C SER A 64 13.80 -23.46 -10.92
N ARG A 65 13.75 -23.02 -9.65
CA ARG A 65 14.04 -23.87 -8.48
C ARG A 65 12.86 -24.00 -7.51
N GLY A 66 11.79 -23.23 -7.72
CA GLY A 66 10.61 -23.26 -6.86
C GLY A 66 10.79 -22.56 -5.50
N SER A 67 11.86 -21.79 -5.31
CA SER A 67 12.10 -21.03 -4.08
C SER A 67 11.09 -19.91 -3.92
N SER A 68 10.48 -19.78 -2.74
CA SER A 68 9.70 -18.59 -2.37
C SER A 68 10.60 -17.49 -1.81
N PRO A 69 10.13 -16.24 -1.69
CA PRO A 69 10.89 -15.14 -1.09
C PRO A 69 11.40 -15.49 0.31
N LEU A 70 10.58 -16.13 1.15
CA LEU A 70 10.99 -16.55 2.49
C LEU A 70 12.11 -17.59 2.47
N ILE A 71 12.03 -18.60 1.58
CA ILE A 71 13.12 -19.59 1.42
C ILE A 71 14.41 -18.89 1.00
N THR A 72 14.33 -17.94 0.08
CA THR A 72 15.49 -17.17 -0.36
C THR A 72 16.06 -16.32 0.78
N ALA A 73 15.25 -15.56 1.51
CA ALA A 73 15.72 -14.74 2.63
C ALA A 73 16.43 -15.59 3.69
N THR A 74 15.87 -16.75 4.04
CA THR A 74 16.46 -17.69 5.01
C THR A 74 17.77 -18.30 4.49
N ALA A 75 17.83 -18.72 3.22
CA ALA A 75 19.03 -19.30 2.61
C ALA A 75 20.22 -18.32 2.57
N PHE A 76 19.95 -17.02 2.42
CA PHE A 76 20.97 -15.96 2.42
C PHE A 76 21.23 -15.34 3.80
N GLY A 77 20.58 -15.83 4.87
CA GLY A 77 20.78 -15.33 6.23
C GLY A 77 20.17 -13.94 6.48
N GLN A 78 19.21 -13.51 5.67
CA GLN A 78 18.54 -12.21 5.78
C GLN A 78 17.43 -12.28 6.83
N THR A 79 17.80 -12.39 8.11
CA THR A 79 16.87 -12.65 9.22
C THR A 79 15.71 -11.64 9.29
N GLU A 80 15.98 -10.35 9.11
CA GLU A 80 14.92 -9.34 9.18
C GLU A 80 14.01 -9.35 7.95
N ALA A 81 14.54 -9.69 6.77
CA ALA A 81 13.70 -9.90 5.59
C ALA A 81 12.79 -11.12 5.78
N ALA A 82 13.35 -12.22 6.31
CA ALA A 82 12.60 -13.43 6.63
C ALA A 82 11.57 -13.23 7.76
N ARG A 83 11.76 -12.24 8.64
CA ARG A 83 10.77 -11.87 9.66
C ARG A 83 9.59 -11.08 9.08
N VAL A 84 9.87 -10.27 8.05
CA VAL A 84 8.88 -9.40 7.41
C VAL A 84 8.04 -10.16 6.38
N LEU A 85 8.63 -11.15 5.71
CA LEU A 85 8.00 -12.06 4.75
C LEU A 85 7.26 -13.21 5.46
#